data_AF-A0A7S2QU49-F1
#
_entry.id   AF-A0A7S2QU49-F1
#
_cell.length_a   1.000
_cell.length_b   1.000
_cell.length_c   1.000
_cell.angle_alpha   90.00
_cell.angle_beta   90.00
_cell.angle_gamma   90.00
#
_symmetry.space_group_name_H-M   'P 1'
#
loop_
_entity.id
_entity.type
_entity.pdbx_description
1 polymer ?
#
loop_
_entity_poly.entity_id
_entity_poly.type
_entity_poly.pdbx_seq_one_letter_code
_entity_poly.pdbx_strand_id
1 'polypeptide(L)'
;MRVYLRLDHSSTLKVKKLADELSTIKQIGSSMGNSTGNSLFSGLRTEQLQAINKLYKETASIKIGAVQEYVKDLLDNDGLKFIIFAHHLELMDGIEKQSNTCKV
;
A
#
# COMPACT_ATOMS: atom_id res chain seq x y z
N MET A 1 4.30 12.36 16.11
CA MET A 1 3.55 13.18 15.13
C MET A 1 3.06 12.26 14.02
N ARG A 2 1.79 12.35 13.60
CA ARG A 2 1.22 11.54 12.50
C ARG A 2 0.83 12.49 11.37
N VAL A 3 1.28 12.21 10.14
CA VAL A 3 0.90 12.96 8.93
C VAL A 3 -0.14 12.13 8.19
N TYR A 4 -1.23 12.77 7.79
CA TYR A 4 -2.30 12.14 7.01
C TYR A 4 -2.28 12.71 5.59
N LEU A 5 -2.03 11.85 4.61
CA LEU A 5 -2.11 12.22 3.21
C LEU A 5 -3.52 11.94 2.68
N ARG A 6 -4.11 12.94 2.02
CA ARG A 6 -5.40 12.77 1.35
C ARG A 6 -5.16 12.00 0.05
N LEU A 7 -5.89 10.90 -0.13
CA LEU A 7 -5.92 10.18 -1.39
C LEU A 7 -7.08 10.69 -2.25
N ASP A 8 -6.92 10.58 -3.56
CA ASP A 8 -8.01 10.82 -4.51
C ASP A 8 -9.21 9.89 -4.23
N HIS A 9 -10.41 10.32 -4.64
CA HIS A 9 -11.64 9.56 -4.41
C HIS A 9 -11.62 8.19 -5.10
N SER A 10 -11.16 8.13 -6.36
CA SER A 10 -11.08 6.89 -7.14
C SER A 10 -10.09 5.91 -6.51
N SER A 11 -8.96 6.43 -6.06
CA SER A 11 -7.91 5.70 -5.35
C SER A 11 -8.40 5.11 -4.01
N THR A 12 -9.19 5.88 -3.26
CA THR A 12 -9.76 5.45 -1.97
C THR A 12 -10.71 4.27 -2.14
N LEU A 13 -11.55 4.29 -3.19
CA LEU A 13 -12.48 3.20 -3.47
C LEU A 13 -11.76 1.88 -3.79
N LYS A 14 -10.66 1.94 -4.56
CA LYS A 14 -9.86 0.76 -4.90
C LYS A 14 -9.26 0.10 -3.66
N VAL A 15 -8.61 0.89 -2.80
CA VAL A 15 -8.02 0.37 -1.55
C VAL A 15 -9.09 -0.24 -0.65
N LYS A 16 -10.25 0.41 -0.53
CA LYS A 16 -11.37 -0.12 0.26
C LYS A 16 -11.86 -1.46 -0.27
N LYS A 17 -12.08 -1.57 -1.59
CA LYS A 17 -12.53 -2.81 -2.23
C LYS A 17 -11.54 -3.97 -1.99
N LEU A 18 -10.25 -3.74 -2.19
CA LEU A 18 -9.23 -4.76 -1.97
C LEU A 18 -9.13 -5.18 -0.50
N ALA A 19 -9.31 -4.24 0.43
CA ALA A 19 -9.34 -4.53 1.86
C ALA A 19 -10.58 -5.34 2.26
N ASP A 20 -11.74 -5.03 1.68
CA ASP A 20 -12.99 -5.75 1.90
C ASP A 20 -12.89 -7.21 1.38
N GLU A 21 -12.32 -7.41 0.18
CA GLU A 21 -12.02 -8.74 -0.37
C GLU A 21 -11.14 -9.57 0.57
N LEU A 22 -10.07 -8.95 1.10
CA LEU A 22 -9.15 -9.62 2.02
C LEU A 22 -9.81 -9.98 3.36
N SER A 23 -10.69 -9.13 3.87
CA SER A 23 -11.41 -9.36 5.13
C SER A 23 -12.34 -10.58 5.02
N THR A 24 -12.98 -10.74 3.86
CA THR A 24 -13.88 -11.86 3.55
C THR A 24 -13.09 -13.17 3.54
N ILE A 25 -11.94 -13.21 2.83
CA ILE A 25 -11.06 -14.39 2.78
C ILE A 25 -10.55 -14.75 4.18
N LYS A 26 -10.14 -13.75 4.97
CA LYS A 26 -9.65 -13.95 6.33
C LYS A 26 -10.74 -14.53 7.24
N GLN A 27 -11.98 -14.04 7.13
CA GLN A 27 -13.10 -14.52 7.95
C GLN A 27 -13.43 -15.99 7.63
N ILE A 28 -13.44 -16.37 6.34
CA ILE A 28 -13.63 -17.76 5.92
C ILE A 28 -12.55 -18.67 6.51
N GLY A 29 -11.29 -18.22 6.50
CA GLY A 29 -10.18 -18.97 7.11
C GLY A 29 -10.25 -19.06 8.65
N SER A 30 -10.88 -18.08 9.31
CA SER A 30 -10.96 -18.01 10.79
C SER A 30 -12.14 -18.83 11.35
N SER A 31 -13.27 -18.88 10.64
CA SER A 31 -14.48 -19.60 11.07
C SER A 31 -14.37 -21.13 11.01
N MET A 32 -13.32 -21.66 10.38
CA MET A 32 -13.10 -23.11 10.20
C MET A 32 -11.91 -23.65 11.01
N GLY A 33 -11.54 -22.97 12.09
CA GLY A 33 -10.46 -23.37 13.00
C GLY A 33 -10.91 -24.38 14.05
N ASN A 34 -11.09 -25.64 13.64
CA ASN A 34 -10.79 -26.87 14.40
C ASN A 34 -11.41 -28.08 13.68
N SER A 35 -10.55 -28.95 13.13
CA SER A 35 -10.80 -30.30 12.56
C SER A 35 -10.56 -30.42 11.05
N THR A 36 -9.43 -31.06 10.72
CA THR A 36 -9.27 -32.05 9.64
C THR A 36 -9.33 -31.55 8.18
N GLY A 37 -8.15 -31.28 7.57
CA GLY A 37 -8.01 -31.21 6.10
C GLY A 37 -6.76 -30.46 5.58
N ASN A 38 -5.58 -31.08 5.62
CA ASN A 38 -4.30 -30.42 5.28
C ASN A 38 -4.17 -29.96 3.80
N SER A 39 -4.97 -30.48 2.88
CA SER A 39 -4.85 -30.22 1.42
C SER A 39 -5.68 -29.01 0.95
N LEU A 40 -6.92 -28.86 1.43
CA LEU A 40 -7.79 -27.75 1.03
C LEU A 40 -7.34 -26.40 1.65
N PHE A 41 -6.79 -26.44 2.86
CA PHE A 41 -6.25 -25.28 3.55
C PHE A 41 -5.00 -24.69 2.89
N SER A 42 -4.23 -25.51 2.16
CA SER A 42 -3.08 -25.04 1.38
C SER A 42 -3.50 -24.06 0.28
N GLY A 43 -4.57 -24.41 -0.46
CA GLY A 43 -5.13 -23.55 -1.51
C GLY A 43 -5.66 -22.23 -0.96
N LEU A 44 -6.47 -22.28 0.09
CA LEU A 44 -7.03 -21.09 0.75
C LEU A 44 -5.95 -20.16 1.34
N ARG A 45 -4.89 -20.71 1.94
CA ARG A 45 -3.75 -19.90 2.42
C ARG A 45 -2.97 -19.28 1.26
N THR A 46 -2.84 -19.99 0.14
CA THR A 46 -2.18 -19.47 -1.06
C THR A 46 -2.97 -18.30 -1.65
N GLU A 47 -4.29 -18.43 -1.76
CA GLU A 47 -5.18 -17.35 -2.21
C GLU A 47 -5.13 -16.14 -1.28
N GLN A 48 -5.13 -16.37 0.04
CA GLN A 48 -4.99 -15.29 1.01
C GLN A 48 -3.65 -14.57 0.85
N LEU A 49 -2.54 -15.30 0.72
CA LEU A 49 -1.22 -14.71 0.51
C LEU A 49 -1.14 -13.94 -0.82
N GLN A 50 -1.78 -14.44 -1.88
CA GLN A 50 -1.88 -13.73 -3.15
C GLN A 50 -2.67 -12.44 -3.01
N ALA A 51 -3.81 -12.45 -2.31
CA ALA A 51 -4.61 -11.26 -2.04
C ALA A 51 -3.85 -10.23 -1.20
N ILE A 52 -3.11 -10.66 -0.16
CA ILE A 52 -2.25 -9.78 0.65
C ILE A 52 -1.17 -9.15 -0.24
N ASN A 53 -0.49 -9.94 -1.06
CA ASN A 53 0.55 -9.42 -1.96
C ASN A 53 -0.01 -8.44 -2.98
N LYS A 54 -1.20 -8.71 -3.54
CA LYS A 54 -1.88 -7.80 -4.46
C LYS A 54 -2.23 -6.48 -3.77
N LEU A 55 -2.82 -6.54 -2.57
CA LEU A 55 -3.12 -5.36 -1.77
C LEU A 55 -1.86 -4.56 -1.42
N TYR A 56 -0.78 -5.25 -1.03
CA TYR A 56 0.51 -4.64 -0.72
C TYR A 56 1.07 -3.85 -1.91
N LYS A 57 1.03 -4.42 -3.12
CA LYS A 57 1.49 -3.74 -4.34
C LYS A 57 0.57 -2.59 -4.74
N GLU A 58 -0.73 -2.85 -4.87
CA GLU A 58 -1.67 -1.82 -5.35
C GLU A 58 -1.76 -0.62 -4.40
N THR A 59 -1.70 -0.85 -3.08
CA THR A 59 -1.69 0.27 -2.12
C THR A 59 -0.43 1.10 -2.22
N ALA A 60 0.71 0.54 -2.64
CA ALA A 60 1.92 1.33 -2.89
C ALA A 60 1.72 2.27 -4.07
N SER A 61 1.29 1.73 -5.22
CA SER A 61 1.11 2.52 -6.44
C SER A 61 0.08 3.63 -6.27
N ILE A 62 -0.99 3.38 -5.50
CA ILE A 62 -2.03 4.38 -5.20
C ILE A 62 -1.50 5.51 -4.31
N LYS A 63 -0.58 5.22 -3.38
CA LYS A 63 -0.01 6.22 -2.47
C LYS A 63 1.02 7.12 -3.14
N ILE A 64 1.66 6.68 -4.23
CA ILE A 64 2.73 7.42 -4.92
C ILE A 64 2.31 8.86 -5.19
N GLY A 65 1.14 9.10 -5.78
CA GLY A 65 0.71 10.44 -6.17
C GLY A 65 0.63 11.41 -4.98
N ALA A 66 -0.04 11.02 -3.91
CA ALA A 66 -0.17 11.87 -2.72
C ALA A 66 1.19 12.08 -2.01
N VAL A 67 2.05 11.05 -2.00
CA VAL A 67 3.39 11.17 -1.42
C VAL A 67 4.28 12.10 -2.25
N GLN A 68 4.20 12.05 -3.57
CA GLN A 68 4.94 12.94 -4.47
C GLN A 68 4.54 14.40 -4.26
N GLU A 69 3.24 14.69 -4.12
CA GLU A 69 2.74 16.03 -3.83
C GLU A 69 3.30 16.54 -2.49
N TYR A 70 3.24 15.73 -1.43
CA TYR A 70 3.82 16.10 -0.15
C TYR A 70 5.34 16.30 -0.19
N VAL A 71 6.06 15.44 -0.90
CA VAL A 71 7.51 15.60 -1.07
C VAL A 71 7.84 16.88 -1.83
N LYS A 72 7.05 17.22 -2.85
CA LYS A 72 7.19 18.50 -3.56
C LYS A 72 7.00 19.68 -2.61
N ASP A 73 5.93 19.68 -1.83
CA ASP A 73 5.68 20.75 -0.86
C ASP A 73 6.82 20.86 0.18
N LEU A 74 7.42 19.74 0.59
CA LEU A 74 8.58 19.74 1.47
C LEU A 74 9.85 20.30 0.80
N LEU A 75 10.07 20.02 -0.48
CA LEU A 75 11.22 20.49 -1.25
C LEU A 75 11.11 21.97 -1.64
N ASP A 76 9.89 22.47 -1.83
CA ASP A 76 9.63 23.89 -2.11
C ASP A 76 10.01 24.79 -0.90
N ASN A 77 10.24 24.21 0.28
CA ASN A 77 10.76 24.93 1.44
C ASN A 77 12.30 24.93 1.44
N ASP A 78 12.90 26.11 1.25
CA ASP A 78 14.36 26.27 1.22
C ASP A 78 15.04 25.77 2.50
N GLY A 79 16.09 24.96 2.34
CA GLY A 79 16.97 24.51 3.42
C GLY A 79 16.49 23.29 4.21
N LEU A 80 15.33 22.72 3.89
CA LEU A 80 14.82 21.52 4.57
C LEU A 80 15.55 20.25 4.09
N LYS A 81 16.13 19.49 5.04
CA LYS A 81 16.68 18.14 4.77
C LYS A 81 15.87 17.09 5.50
N PHE A 82 15.49 16.04 4.80
CA PHE A 82 14.72 14.93 5.36
C PHE A 82 15.17 13.59 4.78
N ILE A 83 14.85 12.50 5.47
CA ILE A 83 15.12 11.13 5.04
C ILE A 83 13.78 10.41 4.93
N ILE A 84 13.55 9.74 3.80
CA ILE A 84 12.35 8.94 3.58
C ILE A 84 12.72 7.47 3.67
N PHE A 85 11.95 6.72 4.47
CA PHE A 85 11.99 5.27 4.50
C PHE A 85 10.71 4.71 3.89
N ALA A 86 10.85 3.75 2.97
CA ALA A 86 9.72 3.07 2.35
C ALA A 86 10.04 1.58 2.17
N HIS A 87 9.02 0.74 2.34
CA HIS A 87 9.13 -0.71 2.14
C HIS A 87 8.88 -1.14 0.69
N HIS A 88 8.20 -0.30 -0.09
CA HIS A 88 7.85 -0.60 -1.48
C HIS A 88 8.87 0.07 -2.40
N LEU A 89 9.56 -0.72 -3.22
CA LEU A 89 10.49 -0.19 -4.24
C LEU A 89 9.78 0.77 -5.18
N GLU A 90 8.58 0.41 -5.67
CA GLU A 90 7.77 1.29 -6.53
C GLU A 90 7.50 2.67 -5.91
N LEU A 91 7.32 2.74 -4.59
CA LEU A 91 7.11 3.99 -3.88
C LEU A 91 8.40 4.81 -3.82
N MET A 92 9.55 4.15 -3.57
CA MET A 92 10.86 4.80 -3.59
C MET A 92 11.18 5.35 -4.98
N ASP A 93 11.00 4.54 -6.04
CA ASP A 93 11.25 4.93 -7.43
C ASP A 93 10.37 6.13 -7.83
N GLY A 94 9.09 6.11 -7.40
CA GLY A 94 8.17 7.23 -7.61
C GLY A 94 8.66 8.53 -6.94
N ILE A 95 9.16 8.43 -5.72
CA ILE A 95 9.71 9.58 -4.97
C ILE A 95 11.00 10.08 -5.61
N GLU A 96 11.91 9.18 -6.01
CA GLU A 96 13.16 9.54 -6.69
C GLU A 96 12.87 10.33 -7.97
N LYS A 97 11.93 9.85 -8.80
CA LYS A 97 11.52 10.53 -10.03
C LYS A 97 11.02 11.95 -9.75
N GLN A 98 10.21 12.13 -8.71
CA GLN A 98 9.69 13.44 -8.32
C GLN A 98 10.81 14.36 -7.83
N SER A 99 11.68 13.88 -6.94
CA SER A 99 12.81 14.64 -6.41
C SER A 99 13.77 15.10 -7.50
N ASN A 100 13.98 14.29 -8.55
CA ASN A 100 14.81 14.67 -9.70
C ASN A 100 14.15 15.73 -10.60
N THR A 101 12.81 15.77 -10.65
CA THR A 101 12.05 16.75 -11.45
C THR A 101 11.96 18.11 -10.75
N CYS A 102 11.98 18.12 -9.42
CA CYS A 102 11.96 19.32 -8.58
C CYS A 102 13.37 19.92 -8.33
N LYS A 103 14.42 19.45 -9.01
CA LYS A 103 15.74 20.09 -8.94
C LYS A 103 15.67 21.46 -9.63
N VAL A 104 15.68 22.52 -8.81
CA VAL A 104 15.95 23.90 -9.24
C VAL A 104 17.45 24.16 -9.20
#